data_AF-A0A540N918-F1
#
_entry.id   AF-A0A540N918-F1
#
_cell.length_a   1.000
_cell.length_b   1.000
_cell.length_c   1.000
_cell.angle_alpha   90.00
_cell.angle_beta   90.00
_cell.angle_gamma   90.00
#
_symmetry.space_group_name_H-M   'P 1'
#
loop_
_entity.id
_entity.type
_entity.pdbx_description
1 polymer ?
#
loop_
_entity_poly.entity_id
_entity_poly.type
_entity_poly.pdbx_seq_one_letter_code
_entity_poly.pdbx_strand_id
1 'polypeptide(L)'
;MKERLDTVRAKVQALTTKVKANYYPTADWISYLEAKHLLLLNYCQPLVYYSLRKAKKFLINGYPVVRSLVEIRLFLEKIRPIDKKLQYQVENLTKVTTSTTEDVGPSGKEL
;
A
#
# COMPACT_ATOMS: atom_id res chain seq x y z
N MET A 1 7.96 -31.32 5.61
CA MET A 1 7.02 -30.17 5.75
C MET A 1 7.20 -29.40 7.05
N LYS A 2 7.36 -30.07 8.20
CA LYS A 2 7.44 -29.44 9.53
C LYS A 2 8.61 -28.46 9.69
N GLU A 3 9.80 -28.85 9.24
CA GLU A 3 11.03 -28.05 9.29
C GLU A 3 10.96 -26.73 8.48
N ARG A 4 10.29 -26.74 7.32
CA ARG A 4 10.03 -25.53 6.53
C ARG A 4 9.08 -24.58 7.25
N LEU A 5 8.08 -25.11 7.94
CA LEU A 5 7.12 -24.34 8.72
C LEU A 5 7.78 -23.70 9.95
N ASP A 6 8.67 -24.43 10.61
CA ASP A 6 9.45 -23.95 11.76
C ASP A 6 10.44 -22.86 11.33
N THR A 7 11.09 -23.01 10.17
CA THR A 7 11.95 -21.97 9.58
C THR A 7 11.15 -20.70 9.24
N VAL A 8 9.97 -20.82 8.64
CA VAL A 8 9.09 -19.68 8.35
C VAL A 8 8.63 -19.01 9.63
N ARG A 9 8.26 -19.79 10.66
CA ARG A 9 7.84 -19.28 11.97
C ARG A 9 8.96 -18.51 12.67
N ALA A 10 10.19 -19.02 12.65
CA ALA A 10 11.35 -18.34 13.19
C ALA A 10 11.63 -17.01 12.48
N LYS A 11 11.54 -16.98 11.14
CA LYS A 11 11.69 -15.75 10.34
C LYS A 11 10.58 -14.73 10.65
N VAL A 12 9.33 -15.17 10.76
CA VAL A 12 8.19 -14.31 11.10
C VAL A 12 8.33 -13.76 12.53
N GLN A 13 8.77 -14.57 13.49
CA GLN A 13 9.04 -14.10 14.87
C GLN A 13 10.18 -13.09 14.90
N ALA A 14 11.29 -13.33 14.21
CA ALA A 14 12.41 -12.39 14.13
C ALA A 14 11.99 -11.05 13.49
N LEU A 15 11.16 -11.09 12.45
CA LEU A 15 10.60 -9.90 11.83
C LEU A 15 9.64 -9.16 12.77
N THR A 16 8.78 -9.89 13.48
CA THR A 16 7.84 -9.34 14.46
C THR A 16 8.57 -8.63 15.60
N THR A 17 9.69 -9.19 16.09
CA THR A 17 10.52 -8.57 17.12
C THR A 17 11.17 -7.28 16.63
N LYS A 18 11.64 -7.24 15.38
CA LYS A 18 12.21 -6.02 14.76
C LYS A 18 11.16 -4.93 14.53
N VAL A 19 9.94 -5.30 14.15
CA VAL A 19 8.80 -4.38 14.02
C VAL A 19 8.39 -3.81 15.38
N LYS A 20 8.32 -4.65 16.43
CA LYS A 20 8.02 -4.20 17.80
C LYS A 20 9.11 -3.31 18.40
N ALA A 21 10.36 -3.49 17.98
CA ALA A 21 11.50 -2.67 18.38
C ALA A 21 11.61 -1.36 17.57
N ASN A 22 10.59 -0.96 16.80
CA ASN A 22 10.54 0.26 15.97
C ASN A 22 11.66 0.40 14.91
N TYR A 23 12.37 -0.68 14.58
CA TYR A 23 13.35 -0.66 13.48
C TYR A 23 12.70 -0.45 12.12
N TYR A 24 11.40 -0.73 12.01
CA TYR A 24 10.57 -0.43 10.85
C TYR A 24 9.40 0.45 11.32
N PRO A 25 9.24 1.67 10.78
CA PRO A 25 8.12 2.54 11.14
C PRO A 25 6.82 2.00 10.53
N THR A 26 6.22 1.04 11.25
CA THR A 26 5.03 0.30 10.79
C THR A 26 3.72 0.99 11.20
N ALA A 27 3.74 2.05 12.00
CA ALA A 27 2.51 2.77 12.37
C ALA A 27 2.09 3.78 11.29
N ASP A 28 3.06 4.53 10.76
CA ASP A 28 2.80 5.66 9.85
C ASP A 28 2.28 5.20 8.47
N TRP A 29 2.78 4.08 7.94
CA TRP A 29 2.29 3.54 6.65
C TRP A 29 0.87 2.97 6.76
N ILE A 30 0.49 2.37 7.89
CA ILE A 30 -0.88 1.88 8.13
C ILE A 30 -1.84 3.07 8.17
N SER A 31 -1.46 4.12 8.91
CA SER A 31 -2.23 5.36 8.99
C SER A 31 -2.37 6.04 7.61
N TYR A 32 -1.30 6.10 6.82
CA TYR A 32 -1.36 6.63 5.46
C TYR A 32 -2.29 5.80 4.55
N LEU A 33 -2.22 4.47 4.63
CA LEU A 33 -3.04 3.59 3.82
C LEU A 33 -4.52 3.74 4.16
N GLU A 34 -4.84 3.88 5.45
CA GLU A 34 -6.20 4.16 5.93
C GLU A 34 -6.70 5.53 5.43
N ALA A 35 -5.88 6.57 5.53
CA ALA A 35 -6.20 7.90 5.00
C ALA A 35 -6.45 7.88 3.49
N LYS A 36 -5.62 7.15 2.73
CA LYS A 36 -5.79 6.98 1.29
C LYS A 36 -7.07 6.21 0.95
N HIS A 37 -7.42 5.20 1.75
CA HIS A 37 -8.67 4.46 1.58
C HIS A 37 -9.88 5.38 1.77
N LEU A 38 -9.90 6.17 2.84
CA LEU A 38 -10.96 7.15 3.09
C LEU A 38 -11.05 8.20 1.98
N LEU A 39 -9.92 8.67 1.45
CA LEU A 39 -9.90 9.62 0.33
C LEU A 39 -10.52 9.03 -0.95
N LEU A 40 -10.20 7.78 -1.27
CA LEU A 40 -10.78 7.06 -2.41
C LEU A 40 -12.28 6.78 -2.21
N LEU A 41 -12.69 6.43 -0.99
CA LEU A 41 -14.11 6.23 -0.67
C LEU A 41 -14.90 7.53 -0.89
N ASN A 42 -14.37 8.65 -0.41
CA ASN A 42 -14.95 9.98 -0.62
C ASN A 42 -14.96 10.39 -2.11
N TYR A 43 -14.06 9.87 -2.94
CA TYR A 43 -14.08 10.09 -4.40
C TYR A 43 -15.23 9.35 -5.09
N CYS A 44 -15.60 8.17 -4.60
CA CYS A 44 -16.66 7.35 -5.21
C CYS A 44 -18.03 8.01 -5.13
N GLN A 45 -18.38 8.66 -4.02
CA GLN A 45 -19.68 9.33 -3.83
C GLN A 45 -20.01 10.37 -4.92
N PRO A 46 -19.20 11.43 -5.13
CA PRO A 46 -19.47 12.44 -6.15
C PRO A 46 -19.31 11.88 -7.57
N LEU A 47 -18.49 10.84 -7.77
CA LEU A 47 -18.36 10.17 -9.06
C LEU A 47 -19.64 9.43 -9.47
N VAL A 48 -20.23 8.66 -8.55
CA VAL A 48 -21.50 7.96 -8.78
C VAL A 48 -22.62 8.96 -9.04
N TYR A 49 -22.69 10.02 -8.24
CA TYR A 49 -23.67 11.09 -8.44
C TYR A 49 -23.53 11.77 -9.81
N TYR A 50 -22.30 12.11 -10.20
CA TYR A 50 -22.02 12.70 -11.50
C TYR A 50 -22.46 11.76 -12.64
N SER A 51 -22.16 10.47 -12.51
CA SER A 51 -22.52 9.44 -13.50
C SER A 51 -24.04 9.31 -13.64
N LEU A 52 -24.77 9.30 -12.51
CA LEU A 52 -26.23 9.27 -12.48
C LEU A 52 -26.85 10.51 -13.14
N ARG A 53 -26.32 11.70 -12.85
CA ARG A 53 -26.78 12.95 -13.48
C ARG A 53 -26.55 12.95 -14.99
N LYS A 54 -25.37 12.51 -15.42
CA LYS A 54 -25.01 12.42 -16.84
C LYS A 54 -25.91 11.44 -17.58
N ALA A 55 -26.24 10.29 -16.97
CA ALA A 55 -27.18 9.33 -17.53
C ALA A 55 -28.60 9.91 -17.70
N LYS A 56 -29.06 10.73 -16.75
CA LYS A 56 -30.37 11.38 -16.79
C LYS A 56 -30.43 12.65 -17.65
N LYS A 57 -29.35 13.02 -18.37
CA LYS A 57 -29.23 14.24 -19.20
C LYS A 57 -29.55 15.55 -18.46
N PHE A 58 -29.36 15.60 -17.14
CA PHE A 58 -29.52 16.84 -16.39
C PHE A 58 -28.30 17.75 -16.60
N LEU A 59 -28.55 19.06 -16.62
CA LEU A 59 -27.48 20.07 -16.64
C LEU A 59 -26.62 19.92 -15.38
N ILE A 60 -25.30 19.87 -15.58
CA ILE A 60 -24.29 19.69 -14.52
C ILE A 60 -23.68 21.06 -14.12
N ASN A 61 -24.07 22.15 -14.78
CA ASN A 61 -23.55 23.49 -14.49
C ASN A 61 -23.89 23.94 -13.07
N GLY A 62 -22.87 24.34 -12.32
CA GLY A 62 -23.00 24.97 -11.00
C GLY A 62 -23.09 24.02 -9.81
N TYR A 63 -23.03 22.70 -9.99
CA TYR A 63 -23.15 21.77 -8.87
C TYR A 63 -21.82 21.61 -8.09
N PRO A 64 -21.87 21.62 -6.74
CA PRO A 64 -20.69 21.47 -5.90
C PRO A 64 -19.95 20.14 -6.12
N VAL A 65 -20.62 19.16 -6.72
CA VAL A 65 -20.06 17.83 -7.05
C VAL A 65 -18.83 17.91 -7.95
N VAL A 66 -18.81 18.81 -8.94
CA VAL A 66 -17.64 18.96 -9.82
C VAL A 66 -16.48 19.55 -9.04
N ARG A 67 -16.74 20.51 -8.16
CA ARG A 67 -15.72 21.10 -7.28
C ARG A 67 -15.14 20.04 -6.33
N SER A 68 -15.98 19.24 -5.67
CA SER A 68 -15.53 18.15 -4.81
C SER A 68 -14.73 17.10 -5.56
N LEU A 69 -15.10 16.74 -6.80
CA LEU A 69 -14.32 15.84 -7.64
C LEU A 69 -12.92 16.39 -7.93
N VAL A 70 -12.83 17.66 -8.32
CA VAL A 70 -11.55 18.32 -8.63
C VAL A 70 -10.68 18.43 -7.37
N GLU A 71 -11.26 18.77 -6.23
CA GLU A 71 -10.56 18.87 -4.96
C GLU A 71 -9.98 17.52 -4.52
N ILE A 72 -10.78 16.46 -4.55
CA ILE A 72 -10.30 15.11 -4.21
C ILE A 72 -9.25 14.64 -5.23
N ARG A 73 -9.41 14.95 -6.52
CA ARG A 73 -8.40 14.67 -7.56
C ARG A 73 -7.08 15.38 -7.27
N LEU A 74 -7.12 16.63 -6.81
CA LEU A 74 -5.94 17.39 -6.42
C LEU A 74 -5.23 16.76 -5.22
N PHE A 75 -5.99 16.28 -4.22
CA PHE A 75 -5.41 15.54 -3.09
C PHE A 75 -4.75 14.24 -3.55
N LEU A 76 -5.38 13.47 -4.44
CA LEU A 76 -4.78 12.27 -5.03
C LEU A 76 -3.48 12.58 -5.80
N GLU A 77 -3.42 13.73 -6.47
CA GLU A 77 -2.20 14.20 -7.14
C GLU A 77 -1.08 14.47 -6.15
N LYS A 78 -1.39 15.15 -5.04
CA LYS A 78 -0.44 15.52 -4.00
C LYS A 78 0.16 14.33 -3.26
N ILE A 79 -0.58 13.23 -3.12
CA ILE A 79 -0.08 12.03 -2.42
C ILE A 79 0.74 11.09 -3.31
N ARG A 80 0.74 11.26 -4.64
CA ARG A 80 1.57 10.46 -5.57
C ARG A 80 3.05 10.28 -5.16
N PRO A 81 3.79 11.31 -4.71
CA PRO A 81 5.18 11.11 -4.27
C PRO A 81 5.27 10.18 -3.06
N ILE A 82 4.29 10.22 -2.16
CA ILE A 82 4.22 9.35 -0.97
C ILE A 82 3.95 7.91 -1.42
N ASP A 83 3.02 7.71 -2.37
CA ASP A 83 2.75 6.41 -2.97
C ASP A 83 3.99 5.79 -3.63
N LYS A 84 4.77 6.59 -4.38
CA LYS A 84 6.02 6.13 -5.00
C LYS A 84 7.04 5.70 -3.95
N LYS A 85 7.19 6.47 -2.87
CA LYS A 85 8.08 6.13 -1.76
C LYS A 85 7.65 4.83 -1.08
N LEU A 86 6.35 4.66 -0.84
CA LEU A 86 5.79 3.45 -0.24
C LEU A 86 6.00 2.23 -1.16
N GLN A 87 5.74 2.36 -2.46
CA GLN A 87 5.98 1.32 -3.44
C GLN A 87 7.45 0.87 -3.44
N TYR A 88 8.38 1.83 -3.44
CA TYR A 88 9.81 1.53 -3.36
C TYR A 88 10.18 0.77 -2.08
N GLN A 89 9.65 1.18 -0.92
CA GLN A 89 9.90 0.49 0.34
C GLN A 89 9.37 -0.94 0.33
N VAL A 90 8.16 -1.15 -0.19
CA VAL A 90 7.57 -2.49 -0.36
C VAL A 90 8.44 -3.34 -1.28
N GLU A 91 8.83 -2.80 -2.44
CA GLU A 91 9.67 -3.51 -3.41
C GLU A 91 11.05 -3.86 -2.82
N ASN A 92 11.65 -2.96 -2.04
CA ASN A 92 12.92 -3.22 -1.37
C ASN A 92 12.80 -4.35 -0.33
N LEU A 93 11.74 -4.35 0.48
CA LEU A 93 11.48 -5.43 1.45
C LEU A 93 11.24 -6.78 0.75
N THR A 94 10.53 -6.77 -0.39
CA THR A 94 10.33 -7.97 -1.21
C THR A 94 11.66 -8.48 -1.76
N LYS A 95 12.51 -7.59 -2.31
CA LYS A 95 13.85 -7.95 -2.83
C LYS A 95 14.77 -8.52 -1.76
N VAL A 96 14.79 -7.95 -0.56
CA VAL A 96 15.58 -8.49 0.57
C VAL A 96 15.11 -9.88 0.96
N THR A 97 13.81 -10.13 0.89
CA THR A 97 13.24 -11.45 1.19
C THR A 97 13.63 -12.48 0.13
N THR A 98 13.64 -12.10 -1.16
CA THR A 98 14.05 -12.98 -2.26
C THR A 98 15.56 -13.20 -2.33
N SER A 99 16.39 -12.19 -2.03
CA SER A 99 17.85 -12.37 -1.99
C SER A 99 18.29 -13.24 -0.81
N THR A 100 17.59 -13.18 0.33
CA THR A 100 17.84 -14.08 1.47
C THR A 100 17.46 -15.54 1.16
N THR A 101 16.72 -15.81 0.08
CA THR A 101 16.44 -17.18 -0.37
C THR A 101 17.45 -17.73 -1.38
N GLU A 102 18.32 -16.88 -1.95
CA GLU A 102 19.35 -17.30 -2.92
C GLU A 102 20.73 -17.56 -2.27
N ASP A 103 20.98 -17.06 -1.04
CA ASP A 103 22.26 -17.26 -0.34
C ASP A 103 22.36 -18.60 0.45
N VAL A 104 21.41 -19.51 0.27
CA VAL A 104 21.52 -20.89 0.81
C VAL A 104 21.42 -21.88 -0.35
N GLY A 105 22.47 -21.90 -1.18
CA GLY A 105 22.81 -22.95 -2.13
C GLY A 105 24.17 -23.58 -1.75
N PRO A 106 24.40 -24.87 -2.02
CA PRO A 106 25.11 -25.80 -1.15
C PRO A 106 26.64 -25.63 -1.22
N SER A 107 27.28 -25.35 -0.09
CA SER A 107 28.72 -25.58 0.02
C SER A 107 28.97 -27.06 0.30
N GLY A 108 28.98 -27.85 -0.77
CA GLY A 108 29.70 -29.13 -0.78
C GLY A 108 31.20 -28.84 -0.91
N LYS A 109 31.99 -29.30 0.06
CA LYS A 109 33.37 -29.78 -0.06
C LYS A 109 33.51 -30.86 1.02
N GLU A 110 33.34 -32.14 0.69
CA GLU A 110 34.47 -33.03 0.40
C GLU A 110 35.63 -32.82 1.36
N LEU A 111 35.58 -33.56 2.48
CA LEU A 111 36.64 -34.40 3.05
C LEU A 111 36.05 -35.25 4.18
#